data_AF-A0C761-F1
#
_entry.id   AF-A0C761-F1
#
_cell.length_a   1.000
_cell.length_b   1.000
_cell.length_c   1.000
_cell.angle_alpha   90.00
_cell.angle_beta   90.00
_cell.angle_gamma   90.00
#
_symmetry.space_group_name_H-M   'P 1'
#
loop_
_entity.id
_entity.type
_entity.pdbx_description
1 polymer ?
#
loop_
_entity_poly.entity_id
_entity_poly.type
_entity_poly.pdbx_seq_one_letter_code
_entity_poly.pdbx_strand_id
1 'polypeptide(L)'
;MFSMTPIKATYVEKNNYFAIQKPGWILFELVPVIRQKEGNHHLEWDKKKHYSLGVKQIGQLLVTKNKAYDEASNFLITYQAQANDKKLLKINKTAQDIYLSISQEDEQEKQFNPFKINLTQAEYVTALELINFSLPFLLGWDALYTPQYSDNDAQD
;
A
#
# COMPACT_ATOMS: atom_id res chain seq x y z
N MET A 1 12.26 -0.58 -7.98
CA MET A 1 11.32 -1.72 -7.91
C MET A 1 10.20 -1.35 -6.94
N PHE A 2 8.98 -1.79 -7.25
CA PHE A 2 7.79 -1.64 -6.42
C PHE A 2 7.19 -3.03 -6.21
N SER A 3 6.85 -3.37 -4.96
CA SER A 3 6.04 -4.55 -4.64
C SER A 3 4.87 -4.15 -3.76
N MET A 4 3.80 -4.94 -3.85
CA MET A 4 2.58 -4.77 -3.07
C MET A 4 2.13 -6.13 -2.55
N THR A 5 2.05 -6.27 -1.23
CA THR A 5 1.69 -7.53 -0.57
C THR A 5 0.51 -7.30 0.36
N PRO A 6 -0.66 -7.94 0.11
CA PRO A 6 -1.76 -7.92 1.06
C PRO A 6 -1.42 -8.80 2.26
N ILE A 7 -1.67 -8.27 3.46
CA ILE A 7 -1.56 -8.98 4.73
C ILE A 7 -2.97 -9.08 5.30
N LYS A 8 -3.47 -10.30 5.46
CA LYS A 8 -4.85 -10.57 5.92
C LYS A 8 -5.11 -10.03 7.32
N ALA A 9 -6.39 -9.91 7.66
CA ALA A 9 -6.81 -9.67 9.04
C ALA A 9 -6.41 -10.86 9.95
N THR A 10 -6.17 -10.57 11.23
CA THR A 10 -5.97 -11.59 12.25
C THR A 10 -7.20 -11.71 13.12
N TYR A 11 -7.42 -12.90 13.67
CA TYR A 11 -8.61 -13.25 14.43
C TYR A 11 -8.24 -13.70 15.84
N VAL A 12 -9.18 -13.56 16.77
CA VAL A 12 -9.07 -14.12 18.12
C VAL A 12 -10.34 -14.88 18.44
N GLU A 13 -10.19 -16.10 18.94
CA GLU A 13 -11.31 -16.88 19.44
C GLU A 13 -11.81 -16.34 20.79
N LYS A 14 -13.12 -16.18 20.93
CA LYS A 14 -13.78 -15.76 22.16
C LYS A 14 -14.99 -16.62 22.42
N ASN A 15 -14.99 -17.41 23.49
CA ASN A 15 -16.18 -18.09 24.05
C ASN A 15 -17.21 -18.55 22.99
N ASN A 16 -16.73 -19.24 21.94
CA ASN A 16 -17.51 -19.77 20.80
C ASN A 16 -17.80 -18.83 19.61
N TYR A 17 -17.06 -17.73 19.42
CA TYR A 17 -17.06 -16.96 18.18
C TYR A 17 -15.68 -16.39 17.87
N PHE A 18 -15.39 -16.15 16.59
CA PHE A 18 -14.20 -15.43 16.16
C PHE A 18 -14.48 -13.93 16.08
N ALA A 19 -13.59 -13.14 16.67
CA ALA A 19 -13.57 -11.70 16.52
C ALA A 19 -12.34 -11.30 15.72
N ILE A 20 -12.49 -10.32 14.83
CA ILE A 20 -11.33 -9.69 14.19
C ILE A 20 -10.52 -8.98 15.28
N GLN A 21 -9.28 -9.42 15.47
CA GLN A 21 -8.36 -8.81 16.43
C GLN A 21 -7.67 -7.59 15.80
N LYS A 22 -7.21 -7.72 14.55
CA LYS A 22 -6.55 -6.66 13.82
C LYS A 22 -6.97 -6.70 12.34
N PRO A 23 -7.45 -5.59 11.76
CA PRO A 23 -7.67 -5.51 10.33
C PRO A 23 -6.37 -5.73 9.56
N GLY A 24 -6.48 -6.31 8.38
CA GLY A 24 -5.38 -6.45 7.44
C GLY A 24 -4.90 -5.10 6.90
N TRP A 25 -3.77 -5.14 6.23
CA TRP A 25 -3.17 -3.98 5.57
C TRP A 25 -2.45 -4.41 4.29
N ILE A 26 -2.08 -3.45 3.46
CA ILE A 26 -1.24 -3.70 2.30
C ILE A 26 0.15 -3.13 2.56
N LEU A 27 1.17 -3.96 2.39
CA LEU A 27 2.57 -3.58 2.48
C LEU A 27 3.06 -3.15 1.10
N PHE A 28 3.49 -1.90 0.98
CA PHE A 28 4.23 -1.39 -0.16
C PHE A 28 5.72 -1.45 0.17
N GLU A 29 6.49 -2.12 -0.69
CA GLU A 29 7.95 -2.07 -0.61
C GLU A 29 8.51 -1.36 -1.84
N LEU A 30 9.41 -0.41 -1.56
CA LEU A 30 10.05 0.40 -2.57
C LEU A 30 11.55 0.19 -2.46
N VAL A 31 12.17 -0.23 -3.55
CA VAL A 31 13.62 -0.42 -3.64
C VAL A 31 14.16 0.51 -4.71
N PRO A 32 15.06 1.45 -4.37
CA PRO A 32 15.67 2.32 -5.37
C PRO A 32 16.49 1.51 -6.39
N VAL A 33 16.48 1.99 -7.63
CA VAL A 33 17.21 1.35 -8.74
C VAL A 33 18.32 2.30 -9.17
N ILE A 34 19.57 1.86 -9.06
CA ILE A 34 20.71 2.55 -9.66
C ILE A 34 20.81 2.08 -11.11
N ARG A 35 20.64 3.02 -12.05
CA ARG A 35 20.94 2.77 -13.45
C ARG A 35 22.42 3.02 -13.70
N GLN A 36 23.17 1.97 -14.02
CA GLN A 36 24.54 2.11 -14.50
C GLN A 36 24.53 2.41 -16.00
N LYS A 37 25.55 3.12 -16.48
CA LYS A 37 25.66 3.56 -17.88
C LYS A 37 25.72 2.41 -18.90
N GLU A 38 26.04 1.20 -18.44
CA GLU A 38 26.27 0.00 -19.26
C GLU A 38 25.01 -0.90 -19.39
N GLY A 39 23.83 -0.41 -19.01
CA GLY A 39 22.57 -1.15 -19.13
C GLY A 39 22.27 -2.11 -17.97
N ASN A 40 23.22 -2.32 -17.06
CA ASN A 40 22.98 -3.05 -15.82
C ASN A 40 22.22 -2.16 -14.81
N HIS A 41 21.20 -2.74 -14.19
CA HIS A 41 20.42 -2.11 -13.12
C HIS A 41 20.73 -2.81 -11.81
N HIS A 42 21.15 -2.05 -10.80
CA HIS A 42 21.36 -2.57 -9.45
C HIS A 42 20.24 -2.10 -8.54
N LEU A 43 19.70 -3.03 -7.74
CA LEU A 43 18.70 -2.73 -6.72
C LEU A 43 19.41 -2.54 -5.38
N GLU A 44 19.25 -1.36 -4.78
CA GLU A 44 19.78 -1.04 -3.45
C GLU A 44 18.83 -1.56 -2.37
N TRP A 45 18.87 -2.88 -2.14
CA TRP A 45 18.02 -3.56 -1.15
C TRP A 45 18.22 -3.06 0.28
N ASP A 46 19.41 -2.55 0.60
CA ASP A 46 19.77 -1.90 1.86
C ASP A 46 19.00 -0.59 2.09
N LYS A 47 18.60 0.10 1.00
CA LYS A 47 17.82 1.33 1.04
C LYS A 47 16.33 1.12 0.83
N LYS A 48 15.87 -0.14 0.91
CA LYS A 48 14.44 -0.44 0.77
C LYS A 48 13.62 0.30 1.83
N LYS A 49 12.43 0.75 1.44
CA LYS A 49 11.48 1.41 2.33
C LYS A 49 10.16 0.64 2.33
N HIS A 50 9.57 0.55 3.51
CA HIS A 50 8.30 -0.13 3.73
C HIS A 50 7.22 0.87 4.16
N TYR A 51 6.05 0.71 3.57
CA TYR A 51 4.88 1.55 3.83
C TYR A 51 3.66 0.65 3.98
N SER A 52 3.00 0.72 5.14
CA SER A 52 1.80 -0.05 5.41
C SER A 52 0.57 0.82 5.22
N LEU A 53 -0.33 0.42 4.32
CA LEU A 53 -1.60 1.08 4.10
C LEU A 53 -2.72 0.29 4.80
N GLY A 54 -3.34 0.89 5.81
CA GLY A 54 -4.53 0.34 6.42
C GLY A 54 -5.75 0.51 5.52
N VAL A 55 -6.85 -0.16 5.88
CA VAL A 55 -8.12 -0.15 5.14
C VAL A 55 -8.61 1.28 4.82
N LYS A 56 -8.43 2.24 5.75
CA LYS A 56 -8.81 3.64 5.52
C LYS A 56 -8.03 4.27 4.37
N GLN A 57 -6.70 4.11 4.35
CA GLN A 57 -5.84 4.62 3.28
C GLN A 57 -6.12 3.91 1.96
N ILE A 58 -6.40 2.61 2.02
CA ILE A 58 -6.82 1.82 0.85
C ILE A 58 -8.10 2.38 0.26
N GLY A 59 -9.11 2.70 1.07
CA GLY A 59 -10.33 3.35 0.60
C GLY A 59 -10.06 4.68 -0.10
N GLN A 60 -9.19 5.52 0.47
CA GLN A 60 -8.77 6.78 -0.16
C GLN A 60 -8.05 6.55 -1.49
N LEU A 61 -7.21 5.52 -1.56
CA LEU A 61 -6.47 5.13 -2.76
C LEU A 61 -7.42 4.65 -3.86
N LEU A 62 -8.42 3.82 -3.53
CA LEU A 62 -9.38 3.31 -4.51
C LEU A 62 -10.26 4.41 -5.13
N VAL A 63 -10.57 5.48 -4.40
CA VAL A 63 -11.30 6.64 -4.94
C VAL A 63 -10.55 7.29 -6.11
N THR A 64 -9.22 7.17 -6.14
CA THR A 64 -8.41 7.73 -7.24
C THR A 64 -8.49 6.92 -8.54
N LYS A 65 -9.06 5.70 -8.51
CA LYS A 65 -9.17 4.83 -9.69
C LYS A 65 -9.87 5.51 -10.85
N ASN A 66 -11.00 6.15 -10.59
CA ASN A 66 -11.78 6.84 -11.62
C ASN A 66 -11.01 8.02 -12.22
N LYS A 67 -10.07 8.58 -11.46
CA LYS A 67 -9.24 9.72 -11.83
C LYS A 67 -8.01 9.32 -12.64
N ALA A 68 -7.72 8.02 -12.76
CA ALA A 68 -6.62 7.51 -13.58
C ALA A 68 -6.84 7.78 -15.09
N TYR A 69 -8.09 8.05 -15.49
CA TYR A 69 -8.49 8.39 -16.85
C TYR A 69 -8.57 9.91 -17.10
N ASP A 70 -8.41 10.73 -16.06
CA ASP A 70 -8.37 12.19 -16.21
C ASP A 70 -7.06 12.61 -16.90
N GLU A 71 -7.08 13.74 -17.63
CA GLU A 71 -5.88 14.28 -18.28
C GLU A 71 -4.78 14.65 -17.28
N ALA A 72 -5.16 15.21 -16.12
CA ALA A 72 -4.25 15.52 -15.03
C ALA A 72 -4.99 15.54 -13.68
N SER A 73 -4.36 15.01 -12.64
CA SER A 73 -4.94 14.99 -11.30
C SER A 73 -3.87 14.80 -10.23
N ASN A 74 -4.06 15.41 -9.05
CA ASN A 74 -3.14 15.29 -7.91
C ASN A 74 -3.91 14.84 -6.68
N PHE A 75 -3.38 13.82 -6.00
CA PHE A 75 -3.93 13.27 -4.76
C PHE A 75 -2.87 13.20 -3.69
N LEU A 76 -3.28 13.53 -2.47
CA LEU A 76 -2.46 13.37 -1.29
C LEU A 76 -3.21 12.48 -0.29
N ILE A 77 -2.64 11.32 -0.03
CA ILE A 77 -3.05 10.42 1.02
C ILE A 77 -2.07 10.59 2.17
N THR A 78 -2.59 10.98 3.32
CA THR A 78 -1.78 11.15 4.53
C THR A 78 -2.11 10.02 5.49
N TYR A 79 -1.07 9.48 6.12
CA TYR A 79 -1.26 8.51 7.18
C TYR A 79 -0.15 8.62 8.21
N GLN A 80 -0.50 8.32 9.44
CA GLN A 80 0.38 8.45 10.58
C GLN A 80 0.50 7.06 11.19
N ALA A 81 1.69 6.48 11.12
CA ALA A 81 1.94 5.15 11.66
C ALA A 81 2.21 5.19 13.17
N GLN A 82 2.86 6.26 13.63
CA GLN A 82 3.16 6.55 15.04
C GLN A 82 3.01 8.06 15.29
N ALA A 83 2.89 8.47 16.56
CA ALA A 83 2.58 9.85 16.95
C ALA A 83 3.51 10.91 16.33
N ASN A 84 4.74 10.56 15.96
CA ASN A 84 5.72 11.49 15.37
C ASN A 84 6.12 11.15 13.92
N ASP A 85 5.48 10.15 13.30
CA ASP A 85 5.80 9.67 11.95
C ASP A 85 4.65 9.94 10.98
N LYS A 86 4.73 11.06 10.25
CA LYS A 86 3.74 11.38 9.22
C LYS A 86 4.24 10.92 7.85
N LYS A 87 3.56 9.91 7.31
CA LYS A 87 3.84 9.38 5.97
C LYS A 87 2.84 9.96 4.98
N LEU A 88 3.36 10.36 3.82
CA LEU A 88 2.64 11.06 2.77
C LEU A 88 2.79 10.26 1.48
N LEU A 89 1.67 9.74 0.99
CA LEU A 89 1.57 9.14 -0.33
C LEU A 89 0.95 10.18 -1.28
N LYS A 90 1.79 10.71 -2.18
CA LYS A 90 1.39 11.63 -3.24
C LYS A 90 1.23 10.86 -4.54
N ILE A 91 0.13 11.10 -5.24
CA ILE A 91 -0.15 10.49 -6.54
C ILE A 91 -0.43 11.63 -7.51
N ASN A 92 0.40 11.75 -8.54
CA ASN A 92 0.27 12.81 -9.55
C ASN A 92 0.10 12.14 -10.91
N LYS A 93 -1.00 12.44 -11.60
CA LYS A 93 -1.26 12.03 -12.99
C LYS A 93 -0.91 13.20 -13.91
N THR A 94 -0.11 12.92 -14.93
CA THR A 94 0.03 13.76 -16.13
C THR A 94 -0.72 13.11 -17.28
N ALA A 95 -0.79 13.74 -18.45
CA ALA A 95 -1.47 13.13 -19.62
C ALA A 95 -0.92 11.73 -19.96
N GLN A 96 0.37 11.50 -19.75
CA GLN A 96 1.09 10.30 -20.19
C GLN A 96 1.37 9.31 -19.06
N ASP A 97 1.63 9.77 -17.83
CA ASP A 97 2.16 8.93 -16.75
C ASP A 97 1.41 9.13 -15.43
N ILE A 98 1.51 8.12 -14.54
CA ILE A 98 1.10 8.21 -13.14
C ILE A 98 2.33 8.13 -12.25
N TYR A 99 2.60 9.20 -11.51
CA TYR A 99 3.70 9.32 -10.58
C TYR A 99 3.22 9.02 -9.16
N LEU A 100 3.64 7.89 -8.62
CA LEU A 100 3.47 7.56 -7.22
C LEU A 100 4.71 8.04 -6.46
N SER A 101 4.54 8.98 -5.54
CA SER A 101 5.61 9.52 -4.72
C SER A 101 5.30 9.26 -3.25
N ILE A 102 6.14 8.47 -2.58
CA ILE A 102 6.01 8.25 -1.14
C ILE A 102 7.09 9.03 -0.42
N SER A 103 6.68 9.84 0.53
CA SER A 103 7.55 10.63 1.38
C SER A 103 7.22 10.35 2.84
N GLN A 104 8.24 10.34 3.69
CA GLN A 104 8.08 10.39 5.13
C GLN A 104 8.51 11.77 5.59
N GLU A 105 7.67 12.42 6.37
CA GLU A 105 8.01 13.62 7.12
C GLU A 105 8.33 13.15 8.53
N ASP A 106 9.62 13.15 8.86
CA ASP A 106 10.11 12.93 10.21
C ASP A 106 10.37 14.32 10.82
N GLU A 107 9.85 14.58 12.03
CA GLU A 107 10.07 15.86 12.71
C GLU A 107 11.55 16.12 13.01
N GLN A 108 12.38 15.06 13.08
CA GLN A 108 13.81 15.16 13.35
C GLN A 108 14.65 15.35 12.07
N GLU A 109 14.25 14.72 10.96
CA GLU A 109 14.88 14.92 9.64
C GLU A 109 14.05 15.89 8.80
N LYS A 110 14.44 17.18 8.80
CA LYS A 110 13.90 18.19 7.85
C LYS A 110 14.16 17.86 6.36
N GLN A 111 14.73 16.70 6.03
CA GLN A 111 14.98 16.28 4.66
C GLN A 111 13.83 15.48 4.09
N PHE A 112 13.09 16.13 3.19
CA PHE A 112 12.02 15.53 2.42
C PHE A 112 12.62 14.82 1.19
N ASN A 113 13.00 13.54 1.33
CA ASN A 113 13.46 12.72 0.19
C ASN A 113 12.33 11.79 -0.28
N PRO A 114 11.46 12.25 -1.20
CA PRO A 114 10.38 11.42 -1.72
C PRO A 114 10.93 10.31 -2.62
N PHE A 115 10.58 9.06 -2.31
CA PHE A 115 10.72 7.95 -3.22
C PHE A 115 9.68 8.07 -4.33
N LYS A 116 10.13 8.23 -5.57
CA LYS A 116 9.26 8.37 -6.74
C LYS A 116 9.30 7.12 -7.60
N ILE A 117 8.12 6.66 -7.99
CA ILE A 117 7.93 5.55 -8.91
C ILE A 117 6.99 6.03 -10.01
N ASN A 118 7.36 5.75 -11.25
CA ASN A 118 6.53 6.02 -12.41
C ASN A 118 5.80 4.73 -12.75
N LEU A 119 4.49 4.80 -12.84
CA LEU A 119 3.61 3.72 -13.26
C LEU A 119 2.89 4.16 -14.53
N THR A 120 2.76 3.23 -15.46
CA THR A 120 1.81 3.37 -16.56
C THR A 120 0.39 3.35 -16.01
N GLN A 121 -0.55 3.87 -16.79
CA GLN A 121 -1.97 3.82 -16.43
C GLN A 121 -2.46 2.37 -16.24
N ALA A 122 -1.98 1.43 -17.06
CA ALA A 122 -2.34 0.02 -16.96
C ALA A 122 -1.85 -0.59 -15.63
N GLU A 123 -0.57 -0.40 -15.28
CA GLU A 123 -0.01 -0.88 -14.02
C GLU A 123 -0.75 -0.31 -12.81
N TYR A 124 -1.08 0.98 -12.86
CA TYR A 124 -1.82 1.65 -11.78
C TYR A 124 -3.22 1.08 -11.61
N VAL A 125 -3.99 0.98 -12.69
CA VAL A 125 -5.37 0.44 -12.64
C VAL A 125 -5.35 -1.01 -12.19
N THR A 126 -4.44 -1.84 -12.72
CA THR A 126 -4.28 -3.24 -12.28
C THR A 126 -3.95 -3.33 -10.80
N ALA A 127 -3.04 -2.49 -10.28
CA ALA A 127 -2.74 -2.46 -8.86
C ALA A 127 -3.99 -2.13 -8.03
N LEU A 128 -4.78 -1.14 -8.44
CA LEU A 128 -6.02 -0.79 -7.75
C LEU A 128 -7.08 -1.91 -7.80
N GLU A 129 -7.16 -2.66 -8.91
CA GLU A 129 -8.06 -3.83 -8.98
C GLU A 129 -7.64 -4.93 -8.01
N LEU A 130 -6.33 -5.22 -7.92
CA LEU A 130 -5.80 -6.21 -6.97
C LEU A 130 -6.03 -5.78 -5.51
N ILE A 131 -5.86 -4.49 -5.22
CA ILE A 131 -6.20 -3.91 -3.91
C ILE A 131 -7.69 -4.10 -3.61
N ASN A 132 -8.56 -3.77 -4.58
CA ASN A 132 -10.01 -3.88 -4.42
C ASN A 132 -10.45 -5.35 -4.20
N PHE A 133 -9.86 -6.28 -4.95
CA PHE A 133 -10.07 -7.71 -4.78
C PHE A 133 -9.62 -8.20 -3.39
N SER A 134 -8.56 -7.62 -2.83
CA SER A 134 -8.02 -8.00 -1.53
C SER A 134 -8.88 -7.53 -0.35
N LEU A 135 -9.73 -6.51 -0.53
CA LEU A 135 -10.47 -5.86 0.56
C LEU A 135 -11.25 -6.81 1.48
N PRO A 136 -12.03 -7.78 1.00
CA PRO A 136 -12.77 -8.70 1.87
C PRO A 136 -11.85 -9.45 2.84
N PHE A 137 -10.67 -9.86 2.39
CA PHE A 137 -9.66 -10.56 3.20
C PHE A 137 -8.97 -9.64 4.22
N LEU A 138 -8.80 -8.36 3.87
CA LEU A 138 -8.25 -7.36 4.79
C LEU A 138 -9.27 -6.95 5.87
N LEU A 139 -10.56 -7.00 5.54
CA LEU A 139 -11.66 -6.74 6.45
C LEU A 139 -12.06 -7.97 7.28
N GLY A 140 -11.53 -9.14 6.93
CA GLY A 140 -11.90 -10.42 7.53
C GLY A 140 -13.33 -10.88 7.24
N TRP A 141 -13.91 -10.40 6.13
CA TRP A 141 -15.24 -10.80 5.68
C TRP A 141 -15.26 -12.17 5.00
N ASP A 142 -14.11 -12.64 4.53
CA ASP A 142 -13.92 -13.99 3.99
C ASP A 142 -14.17 -15.06 5.06
N ALA A 143 -13.82 -14.80 6.32
CA ALA A 143 -14.10 -15.71 7.44
C ALA A 143 -15.59 -16.03 7.62
N LEU A 144 -16.50 -15.15 7.17
CA LEU A 144 -17.95 -15.41 7.21
C LEU A 144 -18.37 -16.55 6.28
N TYR A 145 -17.62 -16.78 5.19
CA TYR A 145 -17.95 -17.76 4.17
C TYR A 145 -17.18 -19.08 4.35
N THR A 146 -16.03 -19.03 5.02
CA THR A 146 -15.17 -20.20 5.24
C THR A 146 -14.61 -20.23 6.67
N PRO A 147 -15.40 -20.67 7.66
CA PRO A 147 -14.99 -20.72 9.07
C PRO A 147 -13.74 -21.58 9.33
N GLN A 148 -13.53 -22.61 8.51
CA GLN A 148 -12.38 -23.53 8.63
C GLN A 148 -11.02 -22.85 8.40
N TYR A 149 -10.97 -21.75 7.64
CA TYR A 149 -9.73 -21.00 7.44
C TYR A 149 -9.47 -19.98 8.56
N SER A 150 -10.53 -19.43 9.18
CA SER A 150 -10.37 -18.55 10.34
C SER A 150 -9.82 -19.27 11.56
N ASP A 151 -10.12 -20.56 11.72
CA ASP A 151 -9.58 -21.38 12.81
C ASP A 151 -8.06 -21.53 12.72
N ASN A 152 -7.52 -21.68 11.50
CA ASN A 152 -6.07 -21.78 11.27
C ASN A 152 -5.38 -20.41 11.43
N ASP A 153 -5.99 -19.34 10.92
CA ASP A 153 -5.46 -17.98 11.00
C ASP A 153 -5.55 -17.38 12.43
N ALA A 154 -6.26 -18.03 13.36
CA ALA A 154 -6.35 -17.63 14.78
C ALA A 154 -5.31 -18.29 15.69
N GLN A 155 -4.53 -19.26 15.18
CA GLN A 155 -3.54 -20.01 15.97
C GLN A 155 -2.11 -19.45 15.87
N ASP A 156 -1.87 -18.46 15.00
CA ASP A 156 -0.63 -17.68 14.88
C ASP A 156 -0.62 -16.43 15.76
#